data_AF-A0A2V7RM06-F1
#
_entry.id   AF-A0A2V7RM06-F1
#
_cell.length_a   1.000
_cell.length_b   1.000
_cell.length_c   1.000
_cell.angle_alpha   90.00
_cell.angle_beta   90.00
_cell.angle_gamma   90.00
#
_symmetry.space_group_name_H-M   'P 1'
#
loop_
_entity.id
_entity.type
_entity.pdbx_description
1 polymer ?
#
loop_
_entity_poly.entity_id
_entity_poly.type
_entity_poly.pdbx_seq_one_letter_code
_entity_poly.pdbx_strand_id
1 'polypeptide(L)'
;MTAVRGLYVVTAALLVAGLGLRLAPTPLPAARAAPLAMPAEAQGDAAPTRTPAEPRYDAIVAANIFSQDRTAPVVRFLPPGRAAAPTKPRGPTLHLYGTTVGPDGAVAIIDADPNIPGAEIYRLGDLVAGARLIAITDSTVTLAQPSGPLVLRLPSAALRRAP
;
A
#
# COMPACT_ATOMS: atom_id res chain seq x y z
N MET A 1 -6.40 13.98 -63.58
CA MET A 1 -5.77 12.72 -63.14
C MET A 1 -4.62 12.89 -62.14
N THR A 2 -3.99 14.07 -62.04
CA THR A 2 -2.86 14.34 -61.13
C THR A 2 -3.26 14.45 -59.65
N ALA A 3 -4.40 15.07 -59.34
CA ALA A 3 -4.89 15.23 -57.96
C ALA A 3 -5.20 13.88 -57.27
N VAL A 4 -5.80 12.95 -58.00
CA VAL A 4 -6.11 11.60 -57.49
C VAL A 4 -4.83 10.82 -57.18
N ARG A 5 -3.80 10.91 -58.02
CA ARG A 5 -2.48 10.34 -57.74
C ARG A 5 -1.82 10.97 -56.50
N GLY A 6 -1.94 12.29 -56.35
CA GLY A 6 -1.44 13.00 -55.17
C GLY A 6 -2.06 12.49 -53.88
N LEU A 7 -3.38 12.25 -53.89
CA LEU A 7 -4.09 11.71 -52.73
C LEU A 7 -3.55 10.34 -52.32
N TYR A 8 -3.37 9.41 -53.28
CA TYR A 8 -2.84 8.08 -52.98
C TYR A 8 -1.41 8.11 -52.41
N VAL A 9 -0.57 9.02 -52.89
CA VAL A 9 0.79 9.19 -52.35
C VAL A 9 0.76 9.66 -50.90
N VAL A 10 -0.10 10.64 -50.59
CA VAL A 10 -0.27 11.13 -49.22
C VAL A 10 -0.84 10.03 -48.30
N THR A 11 -1.83 9.28 -48.76
CA THR A 11 -2.41 8.17 -47.99
C THR A 11 -1.38 7.08 -47.71
N ALA A 12 -0.57 6.71 -48.70
CA ALA A 12 0.50 5.73 -48.52
C ALA A 12 1.56 6.22 -47.52
N ALA A 13 1.97 7.49 -47.61
CA ALA A 13 2.94 8.07 -46.68
C ALA A 13 2.42 8.07 -45.23
N LEU A 14 1.16 8.44 -45.01
CA LEU A 14 0.54 8.44 -43.68
C LEU A 14 0.40 7.03 -43.11
N LEU A 15 0.04 6.04 -43.94
CA LEU A 15 -0.04 4.64 -43.50
C LEU A 15 1.32 4.11 -43.06
N VAL A 16 2.38 4.39 -43.84
CA VAL A 16 3.75 3.97 -43.49
C VAL A 16 4.23 4.66 -42.22
N ALA A 17 3.99 5.96 -42.07
CA ALA A 17 4.37 6.71 -40.87
C ALA A 17 3.64 6.19 -39.61
N GLY A 18 2.33 5.98 -39.70
CA GLY A 18 1.53 5.43 -38.61
C GLY A 18 1.97 4.02 -38.21
N LEU A 19 2.29 3.17 -39.20
CA LEU A 19 2.79 1.82 -38.93
C LEU A 19 4.17 1.84 -38.26
N GLY A 20 5.05 2.75 -38.69
CA GLY A 20 6.36 2.97 -38.05
C GLY A 20 6.22 3.39 -36.59
N LEU A 21 5.35 4.35 -36.30
CA LEU A 21 5.07 4.79 -34.92
C LEU A 21 4.49 3.67 -34.04
N ARG A 22 3.63 2.82 -34.60
CA ARG A 22 3.05 1.68 -33.87
C ARG A 22 4.08 0.61 -33.51
N LEU A 23 5.08 0.42 -34.37
CA LEU A 23 6.12 -0.60 -34.19
C LEU A 23 7.37 -0.08 -33.48
N ALA A 24 7.50 1.24 -33.32
CA ALA A 24 8.64 1.84 -32.64
C ALA A 24 8.64 1.44 -31.14
N PRO A 25 9.74 0.86 -30.63
CA PRO A 25 9.83 0.53 -29.21
C PRO A 25 9.86 1.81 -28.38
N THR A 26 8.87 2.00 -27.51
CA THR A 26 8.85 3.10 -26.56
C THR A 26 9.75 2.75 -25.37
N PRO A 27 10.82 3.51 -25.12
CA PRO A 27 11.64 3.27 -23.94
C PRO A 27 10.82 3.61 -22.70
N LEU A 28 10.59 2.62 -21.84
CA LEU A 28 9.98 2.86 -20.54
C LEU A 28 10.96 3.69 -19.67
N PRO A 29 10.46 4.60 -18.82
CA PRO A 29 11.28 5.30 -17.85
C PRO A 29 12.00 4.29 -16.94
N ALA A 30 13.32 4.19 -17.08
CA ALA A 30 14.12 3.33 -16.21
C ALA A 30 14.28 4.01 -14.86
N ALA A 31 13.54 3.54 -13.85
CA ALA A 31 13.76 3.93 -12.47
C ALA A 31 15.18 3.50 -12.05
N ARG A 32 16.07 4.46 -11.82
CA ARG A 32 17.43 4.18 -11.34
C ARG A 32 17.32 3.71 -9.89
N ALA A 33 17.46 2.40 -9.67
CA ALA A 33 17.54 1.84 -8.32
C ALA A 33 18.81 2.37 -7.64
N ALA A 34 18.65 3.31 -6.72
CA ALA A 34 19.71 3.72 -5.81
C ALA A 34 19.84 2.63 -4.72
N PRO A 35 21.03 2.07 -4.48
CA PRO A 35 21.21 1.14 -3.37
C PRO A 35 21.01 1.89 -2.05
N LEU A 36 20.07 1.40 -1.24
CA LEU A 36 19.87 1.86 0.13
C LEU A 36 21.04 1.33 0.98
N ALA A 37 21.84 2.24 1.55
CA ALA A 37 22.86 1.88 2.53
C ALA A 37 22.15 1.42 3.82
N MET A 38 22.28 0.14 4.15
CA MET A 38 21.87 -0.36 5.46
C MET A 38 22.90 0.06 6.51
N PRO A 39 22.48 0.64 7.67
CA PRO A 39 23.39 0.85 8.79
C PRO A 39 23.77 -0.52 9.37
N ALA A 40 25.07 -0.75 9.55
CA ALA A 40 25.56 -1.93 10.26
C ALA A 40 25.09 -1.88 11.72
N GLU A 41 24.48 -2.97 12.20
CA GLU A 41 24.17 -3.14 13.62
C GLU A 41 25.47 -3.13 14.43
N ALA A 42 25.61 -2.15 15.32
CA ALA A 42 26.66 -2.15 16.32
C ALA A 42 26.33 -3.22 17.37
N GLN A 43 27.14 -4.28 17.41
CA GLN A 43 27.14 -5.30 18.45
C GLN A 43 27.46 -4.63 19.80
N GLY A 44 26.44 -4.39 20.62
CA GLY A 44 26.61 -3.88 21.98
C GLY A 44 27.04 -5.02 22.90
N ASP A 45 28.30 -5.03 23.33
CA ASP A 45 28.82 -5.94 24.35
C ASP A 45 29.15 -5.16 25.62
N ALA A 46 28.45 -5.49 26.71
CA ALA A 46 28.84 -5.37 28.13
C ALA A 46 27.59 -5.37 29.04
N ALA A 47 27.23 -6.54 29.56
CA ALA A 47 26.30 -6.67 30.68
C ALA A 47 27.06 -6.58 32.01
N PRO A 48 26.58 -5.85 33.04
CA PRO A 48 27.14 -5.96 34.38
C PRO A 48 26.61 -7.21 35.08
N THR A 49 27.53 -8.03 35.57
CA THR A 49 27.30 -9.20 36.43
C THR A 49 26.50 -8.81 37.68
N ARG A 50 25.30 -9.38 37.83
CA ARG A 50 24.64 -9.56 39.12
C ARG A 50 24.37 -11.03 39.31
N THR A 51 25.01 -11.63 40.30
CA THR A 51 24.76 -12.99 40.78
C THR A 51 23.37 -13.02 41.43
N PRO A 52 22.37 -13.78 40.94
CA PRO A 52 21.14 -14.02 41.67
C PRO A 52 21.30 -15.26 42.55
N ALA A 53 20.72 -15.22 43.76
CA ALA A 53 20.44 -16.40 44.56
C ALA A 53 19.75 -17.47 43.70
N GLU A 54 20.15 -18.75 43.86
CA GLU A 54 19.68 -19.88 43.05
C GLU A 54 18.16 -19.81 42.80
N PRO A 55 17.73 -19.47 41.56
CA PRO A 55 16.36 -19.66 41.17
C PRO A 55 16.11 -21.16 41.17
N ARG A 56 15.10 -21.62 41.91
CA ARG A 56 14.60 -23.00 41.77
C ARG A 56 14.40 -23.26 40.28
N TYR A 57 14.98 -24.35 39.77
CA TYR A 57 15.02 -24.67 38.33
C TYR A 57 13.62 -24.55 37.68
N ASP A 58 12.58 -24.91 38.44
CA ASP A 58 11.17 -24.79 38.05
C ASP A 58 10.73 -23.36 37.70
N ALA A 59 11.26 -22.34 38.39
CA ALA A 59 10.95 -20.95 38.10
C ALA A 59 11.53 -20.48 36.76
N ILE A 60 12.68 -21.02 36.36
CA ILE A 60 13.30 -20.74 35.06
C ILE A 60 12.50 -21.43 33.94
N VAL A 61 12.07 -22.67 34.16
CA VAL A 61 11.24 -23.44 33.22
C VAL A 61 9.87 -22.78 33.05
N ALA A 62 9.22 -22.33 34.13
CA ALA A 62 7.94 -21.64 34.08
C ALA A 62 8.02 -20.25 33.41
N ALA A 63 9.18 -19.58 33.47
CA ALA A 63 9.41 -18.31 32.79
C ALA A 63 9.76 -18.45 31.30
N ASN A 64 10.05 -19.67 30.83
CA ASN A 64 10.36 -19.92 29.43
C ASN A 64 9.10 -19.75 28.55
N ILE A 65 9.21 -18.90 27.52
CA ILE A 65 8.14 -18.62 26.56
C ILE A 65 7.66 -19.87 25.82
N PHE A 66 8.52 -20.90 25.69
CA PHE A 66 8.23 -22.17 25.02
C PHE A 66 7.80 -23.30 25.96
N SER A 67 7.64 -23.03 27.26
CA SER A 67 7.20 -24.04 28.22
C SER A 67 5.74 -24.45 27.97
N GLN A 68 5.47 -25.76 28.03
CA GLN A 68 4.12 -26.31 27.80
C GLN A 68 3.15 -25.94 28.93
N ASP A 69 3.65 -25.75 30.15
CA ASP A 69 2.85 -25.39 31.34
C ASP A 69 2.65 -23.87 31.50
N ARG A 70 2.97 -23.08 30.48
CA ARG A 70 2.87 -21.63 30.54
C ARG A 70 1.40 -21.20 30.63
N THR A 71 1.01 -20.74 31.81
CA THR A 71 -0.26 -20.02 32.00
C THR A 71 -0.06 -18.54 31.68
N ALA A 72 -0.90 -17.97 30.83
CA ALA A 72 -0.82 -16.55 30.47
C ALA A 72 -1.06 -15.66 31.71
N PRO A 73 -0.29 -14.58 31.92
CA PRO A 73 -0.55 -13.62 32.98
C PRO A 73 -1.94 -13.00 32.82
N VAL A 74 -2.73 -13.02 33.89
CA VAL A 74 -4.11 -12.46 33.91
C VAL A 74 -4.09 -10.94 33.67
N VAL A 75 -2.98 -10.28 34.00
CA VAL A 75 -2.84 -8.83 33.90
C VAL A 75 -1.97 -8.49 32.68
N ARG A 76 -2.58 -7.83 31.69
CA ARG A 76 -1.80 -7.19 30.61
C ARG A 76 -1.11 -5.96 31.19
N PHE A 77 0.22 -5.94 31.14
CA PHE A 77 0.99 -4.77 31.53
C PHE A 77 0.65 -3.59 30.61
N LEU A 78 0.07 -2.53 31.19
CA LEU A 78 -0.12 -1.24 30.56
C LEU A 78 1.01 -0.33 31.05
N PRO A 79 1.99 0.03 30.19
CA PRO A 79 3.03 0.95 30.59
C PRO A 79 2.41 2.32 30.97
N PRO A 80 2.88 2.97 32.05
CA PRO A 80 2.38 4.27 32.46
C PRO A 80 2.58 5.27 31.31
N GLY A 81 1.51 5.96 30.92
CA GLY A 81 1.50 6.90 29.79
C GLY A 81 0.92 6.36 28.48
N ARG A 82 0.53 5.07 28.40
CA ARG A 82 -0.19 4.55 27.23
C ARG A 82 -1.69 4.70 27.41
N ALA A 83 -2.24 5.80 26.88
CA ALA A 83 -3.68 5.96 26.71
C ALA A 83 -4.25 4.76 25.95
N ALA A 84 -5.44 4.31 26.35
CA ALA A 84 -6.20 3.28 25.66
C ALA A 84 -6.22 3.60 24.15
N ALA A 85 -5.92 2.59 23.32
CA ALA A 85 -5.92 2.79 21.88
C ALA A 85 -7.26 3.40 21.44
N PRO A 86 -7.26 4.51 20.67
CA PRO A 86 -8.49 5.14 20.25
C PRO A 86 -9.35 4.10 19.52
N THR A 87 -10.59 3.95 19.96
CA THR A 87 -11.60 3.17 19.26
C THR A 87 -11.71 3.74 17.85
N LYS A 88 -11.35 2.94 16.85
CA LYS A 88 -11.34 3.34 15.45
C LYS A 88 -12.70 3.97 15.11
N PRO A 89 -12.78 5.25 14.73
CA PRO A 89 -14.04 5.83 14.31
C PRO A 89 -14.54 5.03 13.12
N ARG A 90 -15.76 4.52 13.26
CA ARG A 90 -16.47 3.72 12.25
C ARG A 90 -16.95 4.69 11.17
N GLY A 91 -16.01 5.18 10.37
CA GLY A 91 -16.30 5.98 9.19
C GLY A 91 -17.05 5.17 8.14
N PRO A 92 -17.56 5.82 7.09
CA PRO A 92 -18.18 5.14 5.95
C PRO A 92 -17.25 4.03 5.45
N THR A 93 -17.82 2.88 5.13
CA THR A 93 -17.05 1.71 4.69
C THR A 93 -16.54 1.95 3.27
N LEU A 94 -15.40 2.62 3.17
CA LEU A 94 -14.73 2.89 1.91
C LEU A 94 -14.09 1.61 1.37
N HIS A 95 -14.41 1.25 0.13
CA HIS A 95 -13.86 0.06 -0.53
C HIS A 95 -13.07 0.43 -1.78
N LEU A 96 -11.79 0.05 -1.80
CA LEU A 96 -10.93 0.23 -2.97
C LEU A 96 -11.05 -0.99 -3.88
N TYR A 97 -11.51 -0.78 -5.11
CA TYR A 97 -11.68 -1.83 -6.12
C TYR A 97 -10.45 -2.00 -7.02
N GLY A 98 -9.77 -0.90 -7.32
CA GLY A 98 -8.64 -0.90 -8.24
C GLY A 98 -7.90 0.43 -8.28
N THR A 99 -6.71 0.41 -8.84
CA THR A 99 -6.01 1.60 -9.31
C THR A 99 -5.60 1.39 -10.76
N THR A 100 -5.60 2.46 -11.56
CA THR A 100 -5.20 2.45 -12.97
C THR A 100 -4.26 3.62 -13.24
N VAL A 101 -3.47 3.53 -14.31
CA VAL A 101 -2.58 4.61 -14.75
C VAL A 101 -2.99 5.01 -16.16
N GLY A 102 -3.43 6.26 -16.32
CA GLY A 102 -3.80 6.85 -17.60
C GLY A 102 -2.81 7.92 -18.06
N PRO A 103 -3.06 8.57 -19.21
CA PRO A 103 -2.21 9.66 -19.72
C PRO A 103 -2.12 10.84 -18.74
N ASP A 104 -3.15 11.04 -17.93
CA ASP A 104 -3.23 12.10 -16.92
C ASP A 104 -2.71 11.67 -15.53
N GLY A 105 -2.11 10.47 -15.42
CA GLY A 105 -1.57 9.95 -14.16
C GLY A 105 -2.40 8.84 -13.52
N ALA A 106 -2.12 8.58 -12.24
CA ALA A 106 -2.75 7.49 -11.48
C ALA A 106 -4.17 7.87 -11.03
N VAL A 107 -5.06 6.88 -11.06
CA VAL A 107 -6.48 7.01 -10.76
C VAL A 107 -6.91 5.85 -9.87
N ALA A 108 -7.79 6.12 -8.90
CA ALA A 108 -8.32 5.14 -7.97
C ALA A 108 -9.80 4.89 -8.24
N ILE A 109 -10.23 3.62 -8.10
CA ILE A 109 -11.62 3.21 -8.23
C ILE A 109 -12.14 2.86 -6.83
N ILE A 110 -12.96 3.73 -6.25
CA ILE A 110 -13.38 3.66 -4.84
C ILE A 110 -14.90 3.73 -4.75
N ASP A 111 -15.47 2.84 -3.96
CA ASP A 111 -16.86 2.94 -3.51
C ASP A 111 -16.88 3.73 -2.20
N ALA A 112 -17.48 4.91 -2.26
CA ALA A 112 -17.43 5.92 -1.21
C ALA A 112 -18.81 6.49 -0.82
N ASP A 113 -19.77 6.51 -1.76
CA ASP A 113 -21.11 7.05 -1.54
C ASP A 113 -22.14 5.91 -1.53
N PRO A 114 -22.85 5.68 -0.41
CA PRO A 114 -23.92 4.68 -0.36
C PRO A 114 -25.11 4.99 -1.28
N ASN A 115 -25.22 6.22 -1.80
CA ASN A 115 -26.29 6.64 -2.70
C ASN A 115 -26.00 6.31 -4.17
N ILE A 116 -24.73 6.07 -4.52
CA ILE A 116 -24.31 5.76 -5.88
C ILE A 116 -23.97 4.27 -5.93
N PRO A 117 -24.72 3.44 -6.67
CA PRO A 117 -24.42 2.02 -6.76
C PRO A 117 -23.11 1.82 -7.54
N GLY A 118 -22.09 1.35 -6.85
CA GLY A 118 -20.81 0.95 -7.45
C GLY A 118 -19.67 1.89 -7.12
N ALA A 119 -18.53 1.66 -7.78
CA ALA A 119 -17.32 2.40 -7.51
C ALA A 119 -17.13 3.57 -8.48
N GLU A 120 -16.69 4.69 -7.94
CA GLU A 120 -16.39 5.92 -8.66
C GLU A 120 -14.89 6.06 -8.91
N ILE A 121 -14.54 6.92 -9.87
CA ILE A 121 -13.18 7.15 -10.33
C ILE A 121 -12.67 8.46 -9.71
N TYR A 122 -11.61 8.38 -8.92
CA TYR A 122 -11.00 9.52 -8.22
C TYR A 122 -9.53 9.70 -8.58
N ARG A 123 -9.11 10.96 -8.68
CA ARG A 123 -7.74 11.38 -8.98
C ARG A 123 -7.05 11.90 -7.72
N LEU A 124 -5.74 12.09 -7.84
CA LEU A 124 -4.95 12.71 -6.77
C LEU A 124 -5.48 14.13 -6.49
N GLY A 125 -5.80 14.41 -5.22
CA GLY A 125 -6.35 15.69 -4.78
C GLY A 125 -7.87 15.74 -4.67
N ASP A 126 -8.59 14.74 -5.19
CA ASP A 126 -10.06 14.69 -5.11
C ASP A 126 -10.54 14.43 -3.67
N LEU A 127 -11.78 14.86 -3.40
CA LEU A 127 -12.47 14.60 -2.14
C LEU A 127 -13.28 13.32 -2.24
N VAL A 128 -12.97 12.36 -1.36
CA VAL A 128 -13.65 11.06 -1.27
C VAL A 128 -14.19 10.92 0.15
N ALA A 129 -15.53 10.84 0.28
CA ALA A 129 -16.21 10.81 1.58
C ALA A 129 -15.74 11.91 2.56
N GLY A 130 -15.45 13.12 2.03
CA GLY A 130 -14.97 14.26 2.80
C GLY A 130 -13.47 14.27 3.13
N ALA A 131 -12.71 13.29 2.64
CA ALA A 131 -11.25 13.20 2.83
C ALA A 131 -10.50 13.40 1.51
N ARG A 132 -9.37 14.11 1.54
CA ARG A 132 -8.59 14.40 0.33
C ARG A 132 -7.70 13.22 -0.05
N LEU A 133 -7.70 12.81 -1.32
CA LEU A 133 -6.76 11.82 -1.84
C LEU A 133 -5.35 12.41 -1.92
N ILE A 134 -4.39 11.83 -1.20
CA ILE A 134 -3.01 12.34 -1.12
C ILE A 134 -1.96 11.41 -1.74
N ALA A 135 -2.29 10.13 -1.95
CA ALA A 135 -1.41 9.20 -2.65
C ALA A 135 -2.21 8.08 -3.31
N ILE A 136 -1.81 7.72 -4.53
CA ILE A 136 -2.30 6.55 -5.26
C ILE A 136 -1.07 5.72 -5.62
N THR A 137 -1.09 4.45 -5.25
CA THR A 137 -0.05 3.47 -5.57
C THR A 137 -0.65 2.31 -6.36
N ASP A 138 0.14 1.28 -6.63
CA ASP A 138 -0.29 0.06 -7.32
C ASP A 138 -1.36 -0.73 -6.55
N SER A 139 -1.37 -0.63 -5.22
CA SER A 139 -2.16 -1.50 -4.35
C SER A 139 -2.81 -0.79 -3.18
N THR A 140 -2.46 0.48 -2.96
CA THR A 140 -2.96 1.29 -1.85
C THR A 140 -3.32 2.71 -2.27
N VAL A 141 -4.32 3.26 -1.58
CA VAL A 141 -4.71 4.67 -1.71
C VAL A 141 -4.70 5.29 -0.33
N THR A 142 -4.12 6.48 -0.22
CA THR A 142 -4.06 7.22 1.05
C THR A 142 -4.95 8.46 1.00
N LEU A 143 -5.80 8.59 2.00
CA LEU A 143 -6.72 9.69 2.22
C LEU A 143 -6.28 10.49 3.45
N ALA A 144 -6.24 11.82 3.32
CA ALA A 144 -6.07 12.71 4.46
C ALA A 144 -7.42 12.90 5.17
N GLN A 145 -7.62 12.19 6.29
CA GLN A 145 -8.76 12.42 7.18
C GLN A 145 -8.35 13.34 8.33
N PRO A 146 -9.30 14.08 8.93
CA PRO A 146 -9.06 14.89 10.13
C PRO A 146 -8.53 14.06 11.31
N SER A 147 -8.90 12.77 11.38
CA SER A 147 -8.47 11.81 12.40
C SER A 147 -7.09 11.20 12.14
N GLY A 148 -6.47 11.47 10.98
CA GLY A 148 -5.19 10.89 10.55
C GLY A 148 -5.25 10.30 9.13
N PRO A 149 -4.10 9.92 8.56
CA PRO A 149 -4.08 9.32 7.22
C PRO A 149 -4.78 7.96 7.22
N LEU A 150 -5.78 7.80 6.35
CA LEU A 150 -6.46 6.53 6.11
C LEU A 150 -5.87 5.86 4.87
N VAL A 151 -5.33 4.65 5.03
CA VAL A 151 -4.81 3.84 3.93
C VAL A 151 -5.83 2.76 3.55
N LEU A 152 -6.37 2.86 2.35
CA LEU A 152 -7.18 1.82 1.72
C LEU A 152 -6.26 0.86 0.96
N ARG A 153 -6.51 -0.43 1.07
CA ARG A 153 -5.74 -1.48 0.39
C ARG A 153 -6.66 -2.27 -0.52
N LEU A 154 -6.13 -2.68 -1.67
CA LEU A 154 -6.83 -3.63 -2.52
C LEU A 154 -7.02 -4.95 -1.77
N PRO A 155 -8.20 -5.58 -1.87
CA PRO A 155 -8.38 -6.93 -1.37
C PRO A 155 -7.45 -7.87 -2.15
N SER A 156 -6.54 -8.53 -1.43
CA SER A 156 -5.61 -9.49 -2.01
C SER A 156 -6.36 -10.55 -2.82
N ALA A 157 -5.92 -10.80 -4.06
CA ALA A 157 -6.56 -11.77 -4.95
C ALA A 157 -6.66 -13.19 -4.34
N ALA A 158 -5.84 -13.51 -3.34
CA ALA A 158 -5.91 -14.73 -2.55
C ALA A 158 -7.28 -14.95 -1.86
N LEU A 159 -7.99 -13.87 -1.49
CA LEU A 159 -9.29 -13.96 -0.83
C LEU A 159 -10.44 -14.28 -1.81
N ARG A 160 -10.26 -14.06 -3.12
CA ARG A 160 -11.28 -14.34 -4.15
C ARG A 160 -11.27 -15.79 -4.67
N ARG A 161 -10.36 -16.63 -4.18
CA ARG A 161 -10.21 -18.05 -4.56
C ARG A 161 -10.75 -19.04 -3.52
N ALA A 162 -11.42 -18.57 -2.48
CA ALA A 162 -12.16 -19.47 -1.60
C ALA A 162 -13.41 -19.99 -2.37
N PRO A 163 -13.59 -21.32 -2.49
CA PRO A 163 -14.73 -21.92 -3.18
C PRO A 163 -16.07 -21.65 -2.47
#